data_AF-A0A1X1YPM4-F1
#
_entry.id   AF-A0A1X1YPM4-F1
#
_cell.length_a   1.000
_cell.length_b   1.000
_cell.length_c   1.000
_cell.angle_alpha   90.00
_cell.angle_beta   90.00
_cell.angle_gamma   90.00
#
_symmetry.space_group_name_H-M   'P 1'
#
loop_
_entity.id
_entity.type
_entity.pdbx_description
1 polymer ?
#
loop_
_entity_poly.entity_id
_entity_poly.type
_entity_poly.pdbx_seq_one_letter_code
_entity_poly.pdbx_strand_id
1 'polypeptide(L)'
;MFTVAAMHARRALAAAEEPLDQLDRAASIGTSVELLAKAALTLISPTLIAEKDPRTLLMYSGVQVPGMSAHEAKTKLVGDCLLILKHSHSVNFNPQADQKVLTVRNLALHSGQVDNTAFNEALTIMTRLNEEILGVIAAHDATLDRATFWGADLLAQVDERLKEVQQARMLALEELKAAARRIFDRLTQMGFSDDALLELADRDPGIDDPAMSSAPDYDPERRECPACGYNGWLGYGVTHRGTMYTETDDIGHDAWHLVDVTIEARQFACGVCRLALPADLLDLEGMDDVRDITLEATQEEIDAREQYEIDSYLEDEYRRRQEEGWHG
;
A
#
# COMPACT_ATOMS: atom_id res chain seq x y z
N MET A 1 5.67 -20.98 6.15
CA MET A 1 6.22 -19.83 5.41
C MET A 1 6.99 -18.86 6.32
N PHE A 2 6.38 -18.37 7.41
CA PHE A 2 7.02 -17.48 8.40
C PHE A 2 8.44 -17.88 8.81
N THR A 3 8.65 -19.11 9.28
CA THR A 3 9.97 -19.59 9.73
C THR A 3 11.03 -19.54 8.62
N VAL A 4 10.64 -19.85 7.38
CA VAL A 4 11.57 -19.82 6.23
C VAL A 4 11.87 -18.38 5.83
N ALA A 5 10.86 -17.50 5.87
CA ALA A 5 11.05 -16.06 5.68
C ALA A 5 12.04 -15.48 6.70
N ALA A 6 11.90 -15.85 7.98
CA ALA A 6 12.81 -15.48 9.05
C ALA A 6 14.25 -15.95 8.76
N MET A 7 14.44 -17.21 8.34
CA MET A 7 15.76 -17.73 7.97
C MET A 7 16.42 -16.90 6.85
N HIS A 8 15.66 -16.52 5.82
CA HIS A 8 16.17 -15.66 4.75
C HIS A 8 16.46 -14.23 5.22
N ALA A 9 15.59 -13.64 6.04
CA ALA A 9 15.80 -12.29 6.55
C ALA A 9 17.09 -12.20 7.39
N ARG A 10 17.30 -13.19 8.28
CA ARG A 10 18.53 -13.31 9.08
C ARG A 10 19.75 -13.57 8.21
N ARG A 11 19.62 -14.44 7.20
CA ARG A 11 20.69 -14.69 6.23
C ARG A 11 21.10 -13.40 5.53
N ALA A 12 20.16 -12.58 5.06
CA ALA A 12 20.45 -11.31 4.38
C ALA A 12 21.23 -10.33 5.27
N LEU A 13 20.90 -10.27 6.57
CA LEU A 13 21.55 -9.40 7.55
C LEU A 13 22.92 -9.89 8.04
N ALA A 14 23.17 -11.21 8.00
CA ALA A 14 24.44 -11.80 8.41
C ALA A 14 25.64 -11.22 7.63
N ALA A 15 26.82 -11.24 8.23
CA ALA A 15 28.05 -10.87 7.53
C ALA A 15 28.38 -11.91 6.44
N ALA A 16 28.93 -11.45 5.31
CA ALA A 16 29.49 -12.34 4.29
C ALA A 16 30.96 -12.61 4.60
N GLU A 17 31.34 -13.89 4.66
CA GLU A 17 32.73 -14.31 4.82
C GLU A 17 33.33 -14.65 3.45
N GLU A 18 32.51 -15.19 2.54
CA GLU A 18 32.88 -15.58 1.20
C GLU A 18 32.02 -14.90 0.11
N PRO A 19 32.49 -14.83 -1.15
CA PRO A 19 31.70 -14.26 -2.25
C PRO A 19 30.35 -14.97 -2.47
N LEU A 20 30.27 -16.29 -2.22
CA LEU A 20 29.02 -17.04 -2.32
C LEU A 20 28.01 -16.59 -1.25
N ASP A 21 28.48 -16.27 -0.04
CA ASP A 21 27.61 -15.73 1.00
C ASP A 21 26.95 -14.43 0.55
N GLN A 22 27.68 -13.58 -0.18
CA GLN A 22 27.13 -12.32 -0.68
C GLN A 22 26.00 -12.55 -1.69
N LEU A 23 26.12 -13.58 -2.54
CA LEU A 23 25.05 -14.00 -3.45
C LEU A 23 23.85 -14.56 -2.69
N ASP A 24 24.09 -15.42 -1.71
CA ASP A 24 23.03 -16.01 -0.87
C ASP A 24 22.27 -14.95 -0.08
N ARG A 25 22.98 -13.94 0.43
CA ARG A 25 22.40 -12.77 1.07
C ARG A 25 21.50 -12.01 0.11
N ALA A 26 21.99 -11.69 -1.10
CA ALA A 26 21.25 -10.94 -2.09
C ALA A 26 19.98 -11.69 -2.55
N ALA A 27 20.08 -13.00 -2.75
CA ALA A 27 18.93 -13.86 -3.02
C ALA A 27 17.92 -13.89 -1.86
N SER A 28 18.42 -13.85 -0.62
CA SER A 28 17.57 -13.92 0.57
C SER A 28 16.77 -12.64 0.83
N ILE A 29 17.21 -11.47 0.36
CA ILE A 29 16.51 -10.19 0.51
C ILE A 29 15.07 -10.30 -0.01
N GLY A 30 14.88 -10.46 -1.31
CA GLY A 30 13.54 -10.53 -1.91
C GLY A 30 12.77 -11.80 -1.51
N THR A 31 13.46 -12.89 -1.20
CA THR A 31 12.83 -14.15 -0.77
C THR A 31 12.18 -14.02 0.60
N SER A 32 12.81 -13.29 1.53
CA SER A 32 12.22 -13.05 2.85
C SER A 32 10.91 -12.27 2.76
N VAL A 33 10.88 -11.17 1.99
CA VAL A 33 9.70 -10.33 1.77
C VAL A 33 8.57 -11.14 1.13
N GLU A 34 8.89 -11.92 0.08
CA GLU A 34 7.90 -12.76 -0.60
C GLU A 34 7.24 -13.78 0.34
N LEU A 35 8.07 -14.54 1.07
CA LEU A 35 7.56 -15.58 1.96
C LEU A 35 6.82 -15.00 3.16
N LEU A 36 7.24 -13.84 3.67
CA LEU A 36 6.58 -13.18 4.79
C LEU A 36 5.24 -12.57 4.38
N ALA A 37 5.18 -11.89 3.23
CA ALA A 37 3.93 -11.35 2.68
C ALA A 37 2.91 -12.47 2.45
N LYS A 38 3.33 -13.60 1.86
CA LYS A 38 2.47 -14.78 1.69
C LYS A 38 2.06 -15.39 3.03
N ALA A 39 2.94 -15.41 4.03
CA ALA A 39 2.61 -15.88 5.37
C ALA A 39 1.50 -15.02 6.01
N ALA A 40 1.62 -13.69 5.95
CA ALA A 40 0.60 -12.78 6.46
C ALA A 40 -0.75 -12.97 5.77
N LEU A 41 -0.76 -13.02 4.43
CA LEU A 41 -1.98 -13.27 3.67
C LEU A 41 -2.62 -14.62 4.00
N THR A 42 -1.81 -15.66 4.20
CA THR A 42 -2.32 -16.99 4.56
C THR A 42 -2.96 -17.03 5.95
N LEU A 43 -2.48 -16.22 6.90
CA LEU A 43 -3.10 -16.06 8.21
C LEU A 43 -4.46 -15.36 8.14
N ILE A 44 -4.59 -14.38 7.22
CA ILE A 44 -5.87 -13.71 6.95
C ILE A 44 -6.83 -14.69 6.25
N SER A 45 -6.39 -15.24 5.11
CA SER A 45 -7.08 -16.30 4.37
C SER A 45 -6.13 -16.99 3.38
N PRO A 46 -5.99 -18.33 3.41
CA PRO A 46 -5.13 -19.05 2.49
C PRO A 46 -5.44 -18.84 1.00
N THR A 47 -6.67 -18.47 0.64
CA THR A 47 -7.06 -18.22 -0.76
C THR A 47 -6.45 -16.94 -1.34
N LEU A 48 -5.99 -16.00 -0.48
CA LEU A 48 -5.41 -14.73 -0.92
C LEU A 48 -4.06 -14.90 -1.62
N ILE A 49 -3.35 -16.00 -1.37
CA ILE A 49 -2.08 -16.30 -2.05
C ILE A 49 -2.26 -17.09 -3.35
N ALA A 50 -3.46 -17.59 -3.64
CA ALA A 50 -3.74 -18.35 -4.86
C ALA A 50 -3.72 -17.46 -6.11
N GLU A 51 -3.13 -17.94 -7.20
CA GLU A 51 -3.32 -17.32 -8.51
C GLU A 51 -4.79 -17.45 -8.96
N LYS A 52 -5.22 -16.66 -9.96
CA LYS A 52 -6.57 -16.72 -10.55
C LYS A 52 -6.78 -17.99 -11.41
N ASP A 53 -6.45 -19.14 -10.85
CA ASP A 53 -6.71 -20.47 -11.40
C ASP A 53 -7.72 -21.18 -10.49
N PRO A 54 -8.89 -21.61 -11.00
CA PRO A 54 -9.93 -22.24 -10.19
C PRO A 54 -9.46 -23.46 -9.40
N ARG A 55 -8.56 -24.28 -9.98
CA ARG A 55 -8.05 -25.48 -9.30
C ARG A 55 -7.18 -25.11 -8.10
N THR A 56 -6.28 -24.15 -8.30
CA THR A 56 -5.46 -23.56 -7.25
C THR A 56 -6.31 -22.93 -6.15
N LEU A 57 -7.33 -22.13 -6.51
CA LEU A 57 -8.25 -21.52 -5.54
C LEU A 57 -8.99 -22.56 -4.70
N LEU A 58 -9.52 -23.62 -5.32
CA LEU A 58 -10.17 -24.72 -4.62
C LEU A 58 -9.20 -25.41 -3.66
N MET A 59 -7.97 -25.68 -4.10
CA MET A 59 -6.95 -26.30 -3.26
C MET A 59 -6.63 -25.45 -2.02
N TYR A 60 -6.43 -24.14 -2.18
CA TYR A 60 -6.19 -23.23 -1.05
C TYR A 60 -7.45 -22.97 -0.21
N SER A 61 -8.64 -23.26 -0.73
CA SER A 61 -9.89 -23.25 0.06
C SER A 61 -10.08 -24.53 0.88
N GLY A 62 -9.14 -25.49 0.82
CA GLY A 62 -9.21 -26.77 1.53
C GLY A 62 -9.94 -27.88 0.77
N VAL A 63 -10.32 -27.66 -0.49
CA VAL A 63 -10.99 -28.65 -1.34
C VAL A 63 -9.93 -29.54 -2.00
N GLN A 64 -10.05 -30.87 -1.84
CA GLN A 64 -9.18 -31.79 -2.57
C GLN A 64 -9.52 -31.78 -4.06
N VAL A 65 -8.55 -31.41 -4.88
CA VAL A 65 -8.67 -31.43 -6.35
C VAL A 65 -8.01 -32.70 -6.88
N PRO A 66 -8.77 -33.65 -7.45
CA PRO A 66 -8.21 -34.89 -7.99
C PRO A 66 -7.10 -34.63 -9.01
N GLY A 67 -5.99 -35.35 -8.88
CA GLY A 67 -4.86 -35.24 -9.80
C GLY A 67 -4.13 -33.90 -9.75
N MET A 68 -4.30 -33.10 -8.69
CA MET A 68 -3.49 -31.92 -8.42
C MET A 68 -2.64 -32.15 -7.18
N SER A 69 -1.37 -31.84 -7.29
CA SER A 69 -0.39 -31.90 -6.22
C SER A 69 0.02 -30.49 -5.79
N ALA A 70 0.52 -30.36 -4.55
CA ALA A 70 0.83 -29.05 -3.98
C ALA A 70 1.87 -28.24 -4.78
N HIS A 71 2.77 -28.90 -5.52
CA HIS A 71 3.79 -28.22 -6.33
C HIS A 71 3.25 -27.66 -7.65
N GLU A 72 2.06 -28.10 -8.08
CA GLU A 72 1.38 -27.58 -9.27
C GLU A 72 0.53 -26.34 -8.95
N ALA A 73 0.29 -26.08 -7.66
CA ALA A 73 -0.47 -24.93 -7.21
C ALA A 73 0.34 -23.65 -7.39
N LYS A 74 -0.26 -22.70 -8.12
CA LYS A 74 0.41 -21.43 -8.40
C LYS A 74 0.07 -20.38 -7.37
N THR A 75 1.07 -19.66 -6.90
CA THR A 75 0.85 -18.56 -5.96
C THR A 75 1.01 -17.23 -6.65
N LYS A 76 0.30 -16.20 -6.17
CA LYS A 76 0.50 -14.81 -6.60
C LYS A 76 1.97 -14.39 -6.48
N LEU A 77 2.36 -13.46 -7.33
CA LEU A 77 3.66 -12.82 -7.23
C LEU A 77 3.71 -11.96 -5.95
N VAL A 78 4.91 -11.74 -5.42
CA VAL A 78 5.11 -10.93 -4.21
C VAL A 78 4.60 -9.50 -4.38
N GLY A 79 4.71 -8.89 -5.56
CA GLY A 79 4.16 -7.55 -5.82
C GLY A 79 2.65 -7.49 -5.60
N ASP A 80 1.91 -8.48 -6.11
CA ASP A 80 0.47 -8.59 -5.88
C ASP A 80 0.15 -8.82 -4.39
N CYS A 81 0.96 -9.64 -3.70
CA CYS A 81 0.78 -9.88 -2.27
C CYS A 81 0.97 -8.60 -1.44
N LEU A 82 1.99 -7.81 -1.76
CA LEU A 82 2.28 -6.54 -1.09
C LEU A 82 1.21 -5.48 -1.41
N LEU A 83 0.66 -5.47 -2.63
CA LEU A 83 -0.49 -4.62 -2.96
C LEU A 83 -1.72 -5.00 -2.13
N ILE A 84 -2.03 -6.29 -1.99
CA ILE A 84 -3.14 -6.73 -1.13
C ILE A 84 -2.91 -6.24 0.31
N LEU A 85 -1.71 -6.44 0.87
CA LEU A 85 -1.38 -6.00 2.23
C LEU A 85 -1.42 -4.48 2.39
N LYS A 86 -1.00 -3.72 1.36
CA LYS A 86 -1.12 -2.26 1.33
C LYS A 86 -2.57 -1.81 1.44
N HIS A 87 -3.46 -2.39 0.64
CA HIS A 87 -4.87 -2.01 0.60
C HIS A 87 -5.68 -2.52 1.80
N SER A 88 -5.23 -3.57 2.49
CA SER A 88 -5.98 -4.19 3.57
C SER A 88 -5.44 -3.89 4.98
N HIS A 89 -4.15 -3.62 5.12
CA HIS A 89 -3.49 -3.48 6.43
C HIS A 89 -2.41 -2.37 6.43
N SER A 90 -2.52 -1.40 5.52
CA SER A 90 -1.67 -0.19 5.45
C SER A 90 -0.17 -0.44 5.42
N VAL A 91 0.28 -1.58 4.86
CA VAL A 91 1.71 -1.78 4.56
C VAL A 91 2.13 -0.74 3.51
N ASN A 92 3.15 0.06 3.81
CA ASN A 92 3.59 1.16 2.96
C ASN A 92 4.45 0.64 1.80
N PHE A 93 3.82 -0.06 0.87
CA PHE A 93 4.49 -0.57 -0.33
C PHE A 93 4.41 0.43 -1.49
N ASN A 94 5.57 0.79 -2.03
CA ASN A 94 5.73 1.56 -3.26
C ASN A 94 6.31 0.66 -4.36
N PRO A 95 5.51 0.25 -5.36
CA PRO A 95 5.97 -0.64 -6.43
C PRO A 95 7.16 -0.12 -7.24
N GLN A 96 7.41 1.19 -7.27
CA GLN A 96 8.54 1.75 -8.01
C GLN A 96 9.83 1.72 -7.18
N ALA A 97 9.75 2.13 -5.92
CA ALA A 97 10.91 2.21 -5.03
C ALA A 97 11.28 0.83 -4.45
N ASP A 98 10.28 0.07 -4.00
CA ASP A 98 10.50 -1.15 -3.23
C ASP A 98 10.83 -2.38 -4.10
N GLN A 99 10.54 -2.32 -5.40
CA GLN A 99 10.87 -3.40 -6.35
C GLN A 99 12.36 -3.75 -6.37
N LYS A 100 13.23 -2.85 -5.86
CA LYS A 100 14.67 -3.08 -5.68
C LYS A 100 14.98 -4.36 -4.91
N VAL A 101 14.14 -4.77 -3.94
CA VAL A 101 14.34 -6.06 -3.23
C VAL A 101 14.27 -7.26 -4.17
N LEU A 102 13.42 -7.20 -5.19
CA LEU A 102 13.24 -8.26 -6.17
C LEU A 102 14.29 -8.15 -7.27
N THR A 103 14.68 -6.94 -7.66
CA THR A 103 15.76 -6.72 -8.62
C THR A 103 17.08 -7.28 -8.11
N VAL A 104 17.46 -7.00 -6.86
CA VAL A 104 18.69 -7.53 -6.24
C VAL A 104 18.64 -9.06 -6.13
N ARG A 105 17.51 -9.62 -5.71
CA ARG A 105 17.32 -11.07 -5.68
C ARG A 105 17.49 -11.69 -7.07
N ASN A 106 16.80 -11.14 -8.07
CA ASN A 106 16.79 -11.70 -9.41
C ASN A 106 18.17 -11.59 -10.08
N LEU A 107 18.90 -10.50 -9.86
CA LEU A 107 20.29 -10.36 -10.33
C LEU A 107 21.20 -11.45 -9.73
N ALA A 108 21.08 -11.71 -8.42
CA ALA A 108 21.85 -12.75 -7.76
C ALA A 108 21.49 -14.15 -8.30
N LEU A 109 20.20 -14.48 -8.39
CA LEU A 109 19.73 -15.82 -8.78
C LEU A 109 19.94 -16.12 -10.27
N HIS A 110 19.73 -15.15 -11.15
CA HIS A 110 19.77 -15.38 -12.59
C HIS A 110 21.08 -15.01 -13.25
N SER A 111 21.86 -14.10 -12.65
CA SER A 111 23.13 -13.63 -13.22
C SER A 111 24.33 -13.94 -12.35
N GLY A 112 24.14 -14.44 -11.13
CA GLY A 112 25.26 -14.72 -10.21
C GLY A 112 26.03 -13.44 -9.84
N GLN A 113 25.34 -12.29 -9.80
CA GLN A 113 25.95 -10.98 -9.56
C GLN A 113 25.28 -10.25 -8.39
N VAL A 114 26.05 -9.38 -7.73
CA VAL A 114 25.56 -8.48 -6.68
C VAL A 114 26.08 -7.07 -6.95
N ASP A 115 25.15 -6.12 -7.06
CA ASP A 115 25.46 -4.70 -6.98
C ASP A 115 25.42 -4.28 -5.50
N ASN A 116 26.58 -3.95 -4.93
CA ASN A 116 26.68 -3.60 -3.50
C ASN A 116 25.95 -2.30 -3.13
N THR A 117 25.80 -1.37 -4.08
CA THR A 117 25.06 -0.12 -3.83
C THR A 117 23.57 -0.42 -3.75
N ALA A 118 23.03 -1.14 -4.74
CA ALA A 118 21.63 -1.57 -4.74
C ALA A 118 21.33 -2.55 -3.60
N PHE A 119 22.29 -3.39 -3.21
CA PHE A 119 22.15 -4.37 -2.13
C PHE A 119 21.83 -3.71 -0.79
N ASN A 120 22.58 -2.68 -0.39
CA ASN A 120 22.37 -2.02 0.90
C ASN A 120 21.01 -1.32 0.97
N GLU A 121 20.62 -0.66 -0.13
CA GLU A 121 19.30 -0.05 -0.23
C GLU A 121 18.18 -1.09 -0.16
N ALA A 122 18.30 -2.18 -0.90
CA ALA A 122 17.36 -3.29 -0.87
C ALA A 122 17.28 -3.96 0.51
N LEU A 123 18.40 -4.07 1.23
CA LEU A 123 18.44 -4.60 2.59
C LEU A 123 17.65 -3.71 3.56
N THR A 124 17.75 -2.39 3.41
CA THR A 124 16.95 -1.42 4.18
C THR A 124 15.46 -1.54 3.85
N ILE A 125 15.10 -1.61 2.56
CA ILE A 125 13.71 -1.80 2.11
C ILE A 125 13.13 -3.09 2.66
N MET A 126 13.86 -4.22 2.55
CA MET A 126 13.45 -5.52 3.09
C MET A 126 13.22 -5.44 4.59
N THR A 127 14.11 -4.78 5.33
CA THR A 127 13.98 -4.62 6.79
C THR A 127 12.70 -3.89 7.15
N ARG A 128 12.43 -2.75 6.49
CA ARG A 128 11.21 -1.96 6.67
C ARG A 128 9.95 -2.76 6.33
N LEU A 129 9.89 -3.34 5.13
CA LEU A 129 8.72 -4.12 4.69
C LEU A 129 8.45 -5.30 5.61
N ASN A 130 9.49 -6.02 6.05
CA ASN A 130 9.30 -7.14 6.96
C ASN A 130 8.75 -6.70 8.32
N GLU A 131 9.19 -5.56 8.87
CA GLU A 131 8.65 -5.00 10.12
C GLU A 131 7.19 -4.59 9.99
N GLU A 132 6.81 -3.94 8.88
CA GLU A 132 5.42 -3.57 8.62
C GLU A 132 4.53 -4.83 8.49
N ILE A 133 4.99 -5.85 7.76
CA ILE A 133 4.26 -7.12 7.62
C ILE A 133 4.19 -7.88 8.95
N LEU A 134 5.23 -7.82 9.79
CA LEU A 134 5.20 -8.40 11.14
C LEU A 134 4.13 -7.74 12.02
N GLY A 135 3.89 -6.44 11.86
CA GLY A 135 2.77 -5.74 12.51
C GLY A 135 1.42 -6.38 12.15
N VAL A 136 1.22 -6.70 10.87
CA VAL A 136 0.02 -7.42 10.39
C VAL A 136 -0.07 -8.82 11.00
N ILE A 137 1.02 -9.59 10.97
CA ILE A 137 1.05 -10.95 11.50
C ILE A 137 0.75 -10.97 13.00
N ALA A 138 1.32 -10.06 13.77
CA ALA A 138 1.12 -9.99 15.23
C ALA A 138 -0.34 -9.73 15.61
N ALA A 139 -1.13 -9.06 14.75
CA ALA A 139 -2.56 -8.86 14.96
C ALA A 139 -3.38 -10.16 14.81
N HIS A 140 -2.87 -11.15 14.05
CA HIS A 140 -3.52 -12.45 13.85
C HIS A 140 -2.95 -13.57 14.73
N ASP A 141 -1.64 -13.55 14.99
CA ASP A 141 -0.94 -14.52 15.82
C ASP A 141 0.21 -13.85 16.58
N ALA A 142 -0.02 -13.54 17.85
CA ALA A 142 0.96 -12.90 18.72
C ALA A 142 2.20 -13.77 19.03
N THR A 143 2.17 -15.07 18.72
CA THR A 143 3.35 -15.95 18.88
C THR A 143 4.35 -15.79 17.75
N LEU A 144 3.91 -15.27 16.61
CA LEU A 144 4.74 -14.99 15.43
C LEU A 144 5.28 -13.56 15.49
N ASP A 145 6.01 -13.28 16.58
CA ASP A 145 6.47 -11.94 16.91
C ASP A 145 7.81 -11.56 16.27
N ARG A 146 8.17 -10.29 16.47
CA ARG A 146 9.42 -9.68 16.01
C ARG A 146 10.66 -10.41 16.51
N ALA A 147 10.67 -10.83 17.78
CA ALA A 147 11.80 -11.53 18.39
C ALA A 147 11.98 -12.93 17.78
N THR A 148 10.88 -13.61 17.51
CA THR A 148 10.85 -14.93 16.85
C THR A 148 11.23 -14.82 15.38
N PHE A 149 10.95 -13.69 14.70
CA PHE A 149 11.34 -13.49 13.32
C PHE A 149 12.83 -13.15 13.18
N TRP A 150 13.33 -12.11 13.84
CA TRP A 150 14.73 -11.67 13.67
C TRP A 150 15.73 -12.45 14.51
N GLY A 151 15.30 -12.97 15.67
CA GLY A 151 16.21 -13.49 16.68
C GLY A 151 16.86 -12.35 17.49
N ALA A 152 17.15 -12.62 18.76
CA ALA A 152 17.64 -11.62 19.70
C ALA A 152 18.93 -10.90 19.23
N ASP A 153 19.82 -11.62 18.56
CA ASP A 153 21.13 -11.11 18.15
C ASP A 153 21.07 -10.05 17.03
N LEU A 154 19.98 -10.03 16.24
CA LEU A 154 19.85 -9.14 15.09
C LEU A 154 18.90 -7.96 15.35
N LEU A 155 18.15 -7.95 16.45
CA LEU A 155 17.21 -6.87 16.77
C LEU A 155 17.90 -5.50 16.81
N ALA A 156 19.07 -5.40 17.43
CA ALA A 156 19.82 -4.15 17.50
C ALA A 156 20.24 -3.63 16.11
N GLN A 157 20.60 -4.54 15.19
CA GLN A 157 20.95 -4.18 13.82
C GLN A 157 19.73 -3.72 13.02
N VAL A 158 18.59 -4.37 13.23
CA VAL A 158 17.31 -3.97 12.63
C VAL A 158 16.88 -2.60 13.14
N ASP A 159 16.92 -2.38 14.46
CA ASP A 159 16.54 -1.11 15.10
C ASP A 159 17.40 0.05 14.58
N GLU A 160 18.72 -0.14 14.47
CA GLU A 160 19.60 0.90 13.96
C GLU A 160 19.29 1.22 12.49
N ARG A 161 19.02 0.22 11.65
CA ARG A 161 18.64 0.44 10.24
C ARG A 161 17.33 1.21 10.10
N LEU A 162 16.31 0.88 10.89
CA LEU A 162 15.04 1.59 10.86
C LEU A 162 15.20 3.04 11.36
N LYS A 163 16.02 3.24 12.38
CA LYS A 163 16.35 4.56 12.90
C LYS A 163 17.10 5.40 11.88
N GLU A 164 18.06 4.84 11.16
CA GLU A 164 18.77 5.51 10.05
C GLU A 164 17.78 5.98 8.97
N VAL A 165 16.81 5.13 8.60
CA VAL A 165 15.75 5.52 7.64
C VAL A 165 14.91 6.67 8.17
N GLN A 166 14.48 6.60 9.43
CA GLN A 166 13.69 7.67 10.05
C GLN A 166 14.47 8.99 10.10
N GLN A 167 15.75 8.94 10.48
CA GLN A 167 16.63 10.11 10.51
C GLN A 167 16.84 10.69 9.11
N ALA A 168 17.01 9.84 8.09
CA ALA A 168 17.14 10.29 6.70
C ALA A 168 15.87 10.99 6.21
N ARG A 169 14.68 10.47 6.54
CA ARG A 169 13.39 11.12 6.24
C ARG A 169 13.25 12.47 6.93
N MET A 170 13.59 12.55 8.22
CA MET A 170 13.58 13.81 8.97
C MET A 170 14.54 14.84 8.38
N LEU A 171 15.74 14.42 7.98
CA LEU A 171 16.71 15.31 7.34
C LEU A 171 16.19 15.82 6.00
N ALA A 172 15.68 14.93 5.14
CA ALA A 172 15.11 15.30 3.85
C ALA A 172 13.95 16.31 3.99
N LEU A 173 13.08 16.09 5.00
CA LEU A 173 12.00 17.00 5.34
C LEU A 173 12.52 18.39 5.75
N GLU A 174 13.52 18.46 6.61
CA GLU A 174 14.11 19.74 7.02
C GLU A 174 14.82 20.46 5.87
N GLU A 175 15.46 19.71 4.95
CA GLU A 175 16.04 20.28 3.72
C GLU A 175 14.97 20.89 2.83
N LEU A 176 13.85 20.19 2.59
CA LEU A 176 12.69 20.70 1.83
C LEU A 176 12.12 21.96 2.48
N LYS A 177 11.88 21.94 3.80
CA LYS A 177 11.41 23.12 4.55
C LYS A 177 12.41 24.27 4.48
N ALA A 178 13.71 24.01 4.59
CA ALA A 178 14.75 25.03 4.48
C ALA A 178 14.83 25.65 3.09
N ALA A 179 14.60 24.86 2.03
CA ALA A 179 14.49 25.36 0.66
C ALA A 179 13.24 26.25 0.48
N ALA A 180 12.09 25.79 0.98
CA ALA A 180 10.83 26.52 0.92
C ALA A 180 10.88 27.85 1.70
N ARG A 181 11.48 27.85 2.91
CA ARG A 181 11.71 29.08 3.71
C ARG A 181 12.46 30.15 2.91
N ARG A 182 13.51 29.77 2.17
CA ARG A 182 14.27 30.71 1.32
C ARG A 182 13.44 31.29 0.17
N ILE A 183 12.48 30.53 -0.36
CA ILE A 183 11.57 31.02 -1.41
C ILE A 183 10.62 32.05 -0.79
N PHE A 184 10.05 31.74 0.37
CA PHE A 184 9.19 32.67 1.11
C PHE A 184 9.91 33.98 1.46
N ASP A 185 11.10 33.90 2.05
CA ASP A 185 11.92 35.08 2.39
C ASP A 185 12.18 35.97 1.17
N ARG A 186 12.39 35.37 -0.01
CA ARG A 186 12.58 36.10 -1.26
C ARG A 186 11.31 36.84 -1.69
N LEU A 187 10.14 36.22 -1.59
CA LEU A 187 8.86 36.88 -1.91
C LEU A 187 8.62 38.08 -0.98
N THR A 188 8.88 37.91 0.31
CA THR A 188 8.76 38.99 1.30
C THR A 188 9.74 40.13 1.00
N GLN A 189 10.99 39.83 0.64
CA GLN A 189 11.99 40.84 0.25
C GLN A 189 11.64 41.57 -1.06
N MET A 190 10.92 40.93 -1.97
CA MET A 190 10.40 41.55 -3.19
C MET A 190 9.21 42.48 -2.91
N GLY A 191 8.70 42.52 -1.68
CA GLY A 191 7.62 43.41 -1.27
C GLY A 191 6.23 42.94 -1.67
N PHE A 192 6.03 41.63 -1.84
CA PHE A 192 4.69 41.07 -1.97
C PHE A 192 3.88 41.40 -0.71
N SER A 193 2.65 41.91 -0.90
CA SER A 193 1.71 42.15 0.20
C SER A 193 1.16 40.84 0.73
N ASP A 194 0.69 40.87 1.98
CA ASP A 194 0.03 39.72 2.61
C ASP A 194 -1.18 39.23 1.80
N ASP A 195 -1.99 40.17 1.27
CA ASP A 195 -3.12 39.85 0.37
C ASP A 195 -2.67 39.07 -0.88
N ALA A 196 -1.54 39.43 -1.48
CA ALA A 196 -1.02 38.73 -2.66
C ALA A 196 -0.50 37.33 -2.31
N LEU A 197 0.04 37.14 -1.09
CA LEU A 197 0.48 35.84 -0.61
C LEU A 197 -0.72 34.95 -0.24
N LEU A 198 -1.80 35.52 0.30
CA LEU A 198 -3.07 34.83 0.51
C LEU A 198 -3.68 34.38 -0.81
N GLU A 199 -3.69 35.23 -1.84
CA GLU A 199 -4.17 34.84 -3.18
C GLU A 199 -3.33 33.69 -3.77
N LEU A 200 -2.02 33.68 -3.55
CA LEU A 200 -1.15 32.57 -3.94
C LEU A 200 -1.41 31.28 -3.15
N ALA A 201 -1.74 31.39 -1.86
CA ALA A 201 -2.11 30.25 -1.02
C ALA A 201 -3.45 29.65 -1.47
N ASP A 202 -4.41 30.50 -1.83
CA ASP A 202 -5.76 30.13 -2.26
C ASP A 202 -5.83 29.56 -3.68
N ARG A 203 -4.75 29.67 -4.45
CA ARG A 203 -4.67 29.11 -5.79
C ARG A 203 -4.47 27.59 -5.71
N ASP A 204 -5.48 26.86 -6.17
CA ASP A 204 -5.44 25.40 -6.30
C ASP A 204 -4.26 24.98 -7.23
N PRO A 205 -3.32 24.16 -6.73
CA PRO A 205 -2.21 23.64 -7.51
C PRO A 205 -2.61 22.53 -8.49
N GLY A 206 -3.86 22.04 -8.46
CA GLY A 206 -4.36 20.96 -9.31
C GLY A 206 -3.73 19.62 -8.96
N ILE A 207 -3.59 19.34 -7.64
CA ILE A 207 -2.92 18.14 -7.12
C ILE A 207 -3.85 16.96 -6.92
N ASP A 208 -5.15 17.17 -6.91
CA ASP A 208 -6.15 16.13 -6.73
C ASP A 208 -6.54 15.44 -8.04
N ASP A 209 -6.99 14.20 -7.91
CA ASP A 209 -7.61 13.47 -9.01
C ASP A 209 -8.92 14.19 -9.42
N PRO A 210 -9.09 14.52 -10.71
CA PRO A 210 -10.31 15.16 -11.21
C PRO A 210 -11.60 14.42 -10.82
N ALA A 211 -11.55 13.09 -10.67
CA ALA A 211 -12.71 12.30 -10.27
C ALA A 211 -13.13 12.53 -8.80
N MET A 212 -12.21 12.95 -7.93
CA MET A 212 -12.53 13.30 -6.54
C MET A 212 -13.07 14.73 -6.43
N SER A 213 -12.59 15.65 -7.27
CA SER A 213 -13.02 17.06 -7.24
C SER A 213 -14.51 17.25 -7.54
N SER A 214 -15.18 16.25 -8.14
CA SER A 214 -16.62 16.26 -8.41
C SER A 214 -17.47 15.63 -7.30
N ALA A 215 -16.86 15.08 -6.25
CA ALA A 215 -17.64 14.43 -5.21
C ALA A 215 -18.38 15.45 -4.34
N PRO A 216 -19.64 15.18 -3.96
CA PRO A 216 -20.45 16.12 -3.16
C PRO A 216 -19.87 16.35 -1.76
N ASP A 217 -19.24 15.35 -1.17
CA ASP A 217 -18.67 15.40 0.19
C ASP A 217 -17.16 15.67 0.21
N TYR A 218 -16.55 15.90 -0.96
CA TYR A 218 -15.13 16.18 -1.04
C TYR A 218 -14.85 17.67 -0.87
N ASP A 219 -14.37 18.03 0.33
CA ASP A 219 -13.78 19.33 0.61
C ASP A 219 -12.26 19.17 0.82
N PRO A 220 -11.41 19.68 -0.11
CA PRO A 220 -9.96 19.55 0.01
C PRO A 220 -9.46 20.22 1.29
N GLU A 221 -8.94 19.43 2.22
CA GLU A 221 -8.44 19.97 3.48
C GLU A 221 -7.23 20.86 3.22
N ARG A 222 -7.27 22.04 3.84
CA ARG A 222 -6.14 22.95 3.86
C ARG A 222 -5.43 22.87 5.20
N ARG A 223 -4.11 22.70 5.15
CA ARG A 223 -3.24 22.64 6.34
C ARG A 223 -2.26 23.79 6.35
N GLU A 224 -1.92 24.26 7.54
CA GLU A 224 -0.90 25.29 7.71
C GLU A 224 0.46 24.76 7.21
N CYS A 225 1.12 25.51 6.34
CA CYS A 225 2.41 25.13 5.79
C CYS A 225 3.50 25.26 6.87
N PRO A 226 4.25 24.20 7.17
CA PRO A 226 5.26 24.22 8.24
C PRO A 226 6.50 25.06 7.89
N ALA A 227 6.62 25.52 6.65
CA ALA A 227 7.71 26.38 6.21
C ALA A 227 7.36 27.88 6.25
N CYS A 228 6.11 28.27 5.98
CA CYS A 228 5.74 29.68 5.82
C CYS A 228 4.48 30.14 6.58
N GLY A 229 3.74 29.22 7.21
CA GLY A 229 2.54 29.55 7.99
C GLY A 229 1.27 29.83 7.18
N TYR A 230 1.34 29.87 5.84
CA TYR A 230 0.14 29.98 4.99
C TYR A 230 -0.49 28.61 4.76
N ASN A 231 -1.79 28.59 4.46
CA ASN A 231 -2.48 27.36 4.09
C ASN A 231 -1.91 26.76 2.80
N GLY A 232 -1.71 25.46 2.80
CA GLY A 232 -1.41 24.64 1.63
C GLY A 232 -2.46 23.56 1.44
N TRP A 233 -2.33 22.86 0.32
CA TRP A 233 -3.30 21.89 -0.17
C TRP A 233 -2.83 20.47 0.11
N LEU A 234 -3.69 19.66 0.71
CA LEU A 234 -3.50 18.21 0.76
C LEU A 234 -4.12 17.58 -0.46
N GLY A 235 -3.30 16.83 -1.20
CA GLY A 235 -3.73 16.03 -2.32
C GLY A 235 -4.07 14.62 -1.85
N TYR A 236 -5.23 14.11 -2.19
CA TYR A 236 -5.71 12.80 -1.77
C TYR A 236 -5.56 11.75 -2.86
N GLY A 237 -5.61 10.48 -2.48
CA GLY A 237 -5.75 9.37 -3.41
C GLY A 237 -6.57 8.25 -2.81
N VAL A 238 -7.38 7.60 -3.65
CA VAL A 238 -8.25 6.49 -3.25
C VAL A 238 -7.40 5.27 -2.84
N THR A 239 -7.61 4.78 -1.61
CA THR A 239 -6.96 3.58 -1.06
C THR A 239 -7.85 2.36 -1.11
N HIS A 240 -9.16 2.57 -0.94
CA HIS A 240 -10.17 1.52 -0.95
C HIS A 240 -11.43 2.03 -1.66
N ARG A 241 -12.06 1.17 -2.47
CA ARG A 241 -13.40 1.38 -3.00
C ARG A 241 -14.30 0.26 -2.49
N GLY A 242 -15.41 0.66 -1.89
CA GLY A 242 -16.43 -0.23 -1.33
C GLY A 242 -17.33 -0.83 -2.42
N THR A 243 -18.45 -1.41 -1.98
CA THR A 243 -19.45 -1.93 -2.91
C THR A 243 -20.38 -0.81 -3.34
N MET A 244 -20.69 -0.74 -4.63
CA MET A 244 -21.69 0.21 -5.14
C MET A 244 -23.06 -0.07 -4.53
N TYR A 245 -23.79 1.01 -4.21
CA TYR A 245 -25.18 1.00 -3.82
C TYR A 245 -25.96 2.04 -4.61
N THR A 246 -27.29 1.87 -4.63
CA THR A 246 -28.18 2.83 -5.26
C THR A 246 -28.98 3.54 -4.19
N GLU A 247 -28.90 4.86 -4.19
CA GLU A 247 -29.78 5.71 -3.40
C GLU A 247 -30.87 6.25 -4.31
N THR A 248 -32.12 6.25 -3.84
CA THR A 248 -33.26 6.80 -4.58
C THR A 248 -33.84 7.95 -3.79
N ASP A 249 -34.25 9.01 -4.47
CA ASP A 249 -34.98 10.09 -3.83
C ASP A 249 -36.28 9.60 -3.15
N ASP A 250 -36.82 10.40 -2.23
CA ASP A 250 -38.04 10.06 -1.46
C ASP A 250 -39.26 9.74 -2.35
N ILE A 251 -39.20 10.12 -3.64
CA ILE A 251 -40.26 9.98 -4.63
C ILE A 251 -39.96 8.82 -5.61
N GLY A 252 -38.75 8.25 -5.60
CA GLY A 252 -38.32 7.09 -6.38
C GLY A 252 -38.13 7.35 -7.88
N HIS A 253 -37.92 8.60 -8.29
CA HIS A 253 -37.76 8.98 -9.70
C HIS A 253 -36.31 9.04 -10.14
N ASP A 254 -35.40 9.46 -9.26
CA ASP A 254 -33.98 9.58 -9.58
C ASP A 254 -33.18 8.58 -8.73
N ALA A 255 -32.42 7.71 -9.41
CA ALA A 255 -31.53 6.73 -8.80
C ALA A 255 -30.08 7.22 -8.96
N TRP A 256 -29.37 7.35 -7.84
CA TRP A 256 -27.99 7.75 -7.79
C TRP A 256 -27.16 6.52 -7.44
N HIS A 257 -26.23 6.16 -8.32
CA HIS A 257 -25.32 5.04 -8.08
C HIS A 257 -24.08 5.57 -7.38
N LEU A 258 -23.89 5.17 -6.14
CA LEU A 258 -22.88 5.69 -5.24
C LEU A 258 -21.94 4.58 -4.79
N VAL A 259 -20.72 4.95 -4.45
CA VAL A 259 -19.73 4.05 -3.87
C VAL A 259 -18.99 4.76 -2.75
N ASP A 260 -18.95 4.12 -1.58
CA ASP A 260 -18.13 4.60 -0.47
C ASP A 260 -16.67 4.28 -0.76
N VAL A 261 -15.81 5.28 -0.63
CA VAL A 261 -14.37 5.14 -0.88
C VAL A 261 -13.59 5.68 0.31
N THR A 262 -12.51 5.00 0.65
CA THR A 262 -11.52 5.52 1.59
C THR A 262 -10.45 6.25 0.78
N ILE A 263 -10.18 7.49 1.15
CA ILE A 263 -9.11 8.33 0.61
C ILE A 263 -8.05 8.59 1.67
N GLU A 264 -6.80 8.71 1.23
CA GLU A 264 -5.63 8.98 2.06
C GLU A 264 -4.85 10.15 1.47
N ALA A 265 -4.31 11.04 2.31
CA ALA A 265 -3.41 12.10 1.88
C ALA A 265 -2.14 11.50 1.25
N ARG A 266 -1.85 11.91 0.01
CA ARG A 266 -0.72 11.42 -0.80
C ARG A 266 0.35 12.46 -1.05
N GLN A 267 0.00 13.73 -0.95
CA GLN A 267 0.95 14.82 -1.12
C GLN A 267 0.45 16.09 -0.45
N PHE A 268 1.37 17.00 -0.16
CA PHE A 268 1.07 18.36 0.27
C PHE A 268 1.75 19.35 -0.66
N ALA A 269 1.06 20.44 -1.02
CA ALA A 269 1.63 21.51 -1.82
C ALA A 269 1.25 22.91 -1.27
N CYS A 270 2.26 23.75 -1.05
CA CYS A 270 2.06 25.16 -0.69
C CYS A 270 2.21 26.08 -1.91
N GLY A 271 1.16 26.83 -2.24
CA GLY A 271 1.18 27.81 -3.35
C GLY A 271 2.15 28.97 -3.15
N VAL A 272 2.44 29.32 -1.89
CA VAL A 272 3.29 30.46 -1.51
C VAL A 272 4.77 30.10 -1.58
N CYS A 273 5.24 29.25 -0.68
CA CYS A 273 6.66 28.91 -0.55
C CYS A 273 7.12 27.75 -1.45
N ARG A 274 6.19 27.15 -2.21
CA ARG A 274 6.42 25.99 -3.10
C ARG A 274 6.93 24.75 -2.38
N LEU A 275 6.70 24.63 -1.07
CA LEU A 275 6.93 23.37 -0.37
C LEU A 275 6.04 22.29 -0.99
N ALA A 276 6.64 21.18 -1.39
CA ALA A 276 5.94 19.98 -1.82
C ALA A 276 6.42 18.82 -0.96
N LEU A 277 5.50 18.15 -0.28
CA LEU A 277 5.81 16.95 0.51
C LEU A 277 5.17 15.73 -0.15
N PRO A 278 5.95 14.67 -0.45
CA PRO A 278 5.40 13.38 -0.85
C PRO A 278 4.76 12.63 0.33
N ALA A 279 3.97 11.60 0.02
CA ALA A 279 3.23 10.78 1.00
C ALA A 279 4.10 10.29 2.18
N ASP A 280 5.34 9.90 1.90
CA ASP A 280 6.28 9.36 2.90
C ASP A 280 6.87 10.43 3.83
N LEU A 281 6.49 11.69 3.71
CA LEU A 281 6.89 12.75 4.65
C LEU A 281 5.69 13.42 5.33
N LEU A 282 4.46 13.05 4.99
CA LEU A 282 3.25 13.68 5.54
C LEU A 282 3.00 13.30 7.01
N ASP A 283 3.23 12.04 7.37
CA ASP A 283 3.12 11.51 8.73
C ASP A 283 4.02 12.24 9.72
N LEU A 284 5.23 12.64 9.28
CA LEU A 284 6.17 13.40 10.11
C LEU A 284 5.65 14.79 10.49
N GLU A 285 4.71 15.33 9.71
CA GLU A 285 4.06 16.63 9.96
C GLU A 285 2.62 16.49 10.48
N GLY A 286 2.15 15.28 10.78
CA GLY A 286 0.75 15.04 11.18
C GLY A 286 -0.26 15.42 10.08
N MET A 287 0.11 15.15 8.83
CA MET A 287 -0.69 15.37 7.62
C MET A 287 -1.12 14.04 6.96
N ASP A 288 -1.02 12.94 7.69
CA ASP A 288 -1.46 11.59 7.33
C ASP A 288 -2.98 11.42 7.52
N ASP A 289 -3.75 12.24 6.82
CA ASP A 289 -5.20 12.27 6.90
C ASP A 289 -5.84 11.14 6.07
N VAL A 290 -6.80 10.43 6.67
CA VAL A 290 -7.55 9.32 6.08
C VAL A 290 -9.03 9.53 6.34
N ARG A 291 -9.85 9.43 5.28
CA ARG A 291 -11.28 9.70 5.34
C ARG A 291 -12.07 8.76 4.46
N ASP A 292 -13.31 8.55 4.84
CA ASP A 292 -14.31 7.91 3.98
C ASP A 292 -15.17 9.00 3.34
N ILE A 293 -15.32 8.95 2.02
CA ILE A 293 -16.18 9.85 1.24
C ILE A 293 -17.05 9.02 0.30
N THR A 294 -18.11 9.63 -0.22
CA THR A 294 -18.96 8.99 -1.22
C THR A 294 -18.70 9.59 -2.60
N LEU A 295 -18.48 8.72 -3.59
CA LEU A 295 -18.31 9.08 -4.99
C LEU A 295 -19.46 8.53 -5.82
N GLU A 296 -19.68 9.12 -6.99
CA GLU A 296 -20.49 8.47 -8.04
C GLU A 296 -19.79 7.19 -8.51
N ALA A 297 -20.57 6.13 -8.66
CA ALA A 297 -20.11 4.88 -9.22
C ALA A 297 -19.76 5.06 -10.71
N THR A 298 -18.67 4.45 -11.14
CA THR A 298 -18.29 4.39 -12.54
C THR A 298 -19.23 3.47 -13.32
N GLN A 299 -19.31 3.64 -14.64
CA GLN A 299 -20.14 2.76 -15.48
C GLN A 299 -19.74 1.28 -15.34
N GLU A 300 -18.45 0.97 -15.19
CA GLU A 300 -17.98 -0.40 -14.99
C GLU A 300 -18.48 -1.00 -13.66
N GLU A 301 -18.53 -0.19 -12.59
CA GLU A 301 -19.08 -0.61 -11.29
C GLU A 301 -20.60 -0.82 -11.37
N ILE A 302 -21.31 0.02 -12.13
CA ILE A 302 -22.74 -0.13 -12.42
C ILE A 302 -23.00 -1.43 -13.18
N ASP A 303 -22.33 -1.63 -14.30
CA ASP A 303 -22.48 -2.82 -15.15
C ASP A 303 -22.14 -4.10 -14.38
N ALA A 304 -21.07 -4.09 -13.57
CA ALA A 304 -20.68 -5.22 -12.75
C ALA A 304 -21.74 -5.59 -11.69
N ARG A 305 -22.40 -4.57 -11.11
CA ARG A 305 -23.48 -4.78 -10.15
C ARG A 305 -24.73 -5.33 -10.82
N GLU A 306 -25.15 -4.75 -11.94
CA GLU A 306 -26.30 -5.23 -12.71
C GLU A 306 -26.10 -6.68 -13.16
N GLN A 307 -24.90 -7.01 -13.65
CA GLN A 307 -24.56 -8.38 -14.04
C GLN A 307 -24.63 -9.35 -12.86
N TYR A 308 -24.11 -8.95 -11.68
CA TYR A 308 -24.21 -9.75 -10.47
C TYR A 308 -25.67 -9.99 -10.05
N GLU A 309 -26.53 -8.98 -10.14
CA GLU A 309 -27.95 -9.11 -9.81
C GLU A 309 -28.70 -10.03 -10.77
N ILE A 310 -28.39 -9.96 -12.07
CA ILE A 310 -28.91 -10.90 -13.08
C ILE A 310 -28.49 -12.33 -12.74
N ASP A 311 -27.20 -12.55 -12.47
CA ASP A 311 -26.66 -13.88 -12.19
C ASP A 311 -27.27 -14.46 -10.90
N SER A 312 -27.37 -13.64 -9.83
CA SER A 312 -28.00 -14.03 -8.57
C SER A 312 -29.48 -14.40 -8.75
N TYR A 313 -30.23 -13.63 -9.55
CA TYR A 313 -31.64 -13.91 -9.82
C TYR A 313 -31.81 -15.24 -10.57
N LEU A 314 -30.97 -15.49 -11.58
CA LEU A 314 -31.00 -16.74 -12.34
C LEU A 314 -30.69 -17.94 -11.45
N GLU A 315 -29.66 -17.84 -10.59
CA GLU A 315 -29.32 -18.91 -9.65
C GLU A 315 -30.46 -19.24 -8.68
N ASP A 316 -31.13 -18.21 -8.15
CA ASP A 316 -32.30 -18.39 -7.27
C ASP A 316 -33.48 -19.01 -8.02
N GLU A 317 -33.74 -18.63 -9.28
CA GLU A 317 -34.78 -19.25 -10.11
C GLU A 317 -34.47 -20.74 -10.37
N TYR A 318 -33.21 -21.06 -10.68
CA TYR A 318 -32.77 -22.45 -10.85
C TYR A 318 -32.96 -23.26 -9.58
N ARG A 319 -32.63 -22.70 -8.41
CA ARG A 319 -32.82 -23.35 -7.11
C ARG A 319 -34.29 -23.62 -6.83
N ARG A 320 -35.16 -22.63 -7.02
CA ARG A 320 -36.62 -22.79 -6.86
C ARG A 320 -37.18 -23.88 -7.78
N ARG A 321 -36.77 -23.92 -9.05
CA ARG A 321 -37.21 -24.98 -9.98
C ARG A 321 -36.73 -26.37 -9.56
N GLN A 322 -35.54 -26.50 -8.98
CA GLN A 322 -35.07 -27.78 -8.46
C GLN A 322 -35.87 -28.24 -7.24
N GLU A 323 -36.21 -27.32 -6.33
CA GLU A 323 -37.02 -27.59 -5.15
C GLU A 323 -38.47 -27.97 -5.53
N GLU A 324 -39.08 -27.27 -6.49
CA GLU A 324 -40.41 -27.58 -7.01
C GLU A 324 -40.44 -28.90 -7.79
N GLY A 325 -39.38 -29.20 -8.55
CA GLY A 325 -39.24 -30.46 -9.29
C GLY A 325 -39.00 -31.69 -8.41
N TRP A 326 -38.65 -31.52 -7.14
CA TRP A 326 -38.47 -32.60 -6.16
C TRP A 326 -39.76 -33.00 -5.43
N HIS A 327 -40.84 -32.22 -5.56
CA HIS A 327 -42.13 -32.46 -4.91
C HIS A 327 -43.24 -32.98 -5.86
N GLY A 328 -42.91 -33.26 -7.12
CA GLY A 328 -43.80 -33.92 -8.10
C GLY A 328 -43.42 -35.37 -8.35
#